data_AF-A0A1I3MVH7-F1
#
_entry.id   AF-A0A1I3MVH7-F1
#
_cell.length_a   1.000
_cell.length_b   1.000
_cell.length_c   1.000
_cell.angle_alpha   90.00
_cell.angle_beta   90.00
_cell.angle_gamma   90.00
#
_symmetry.space_group_name_H-M   'P 1'
#
loop_
_entity.id
_entity.type
_entity.pdbx_description
1 polymer ?
#
loop_
_entity_poly.entity_id
_entity_poly.type
_entity_poly.pdbx_seq_one_letter_code
_entity_poly.pdbx_strand_id
1 'polypeptide(L)' 'FTVQLIAPIAMEEKLRFAIREGGRTVGAGVVSKILK' A
#
# COMPACT_ATOMS: atom_id res chain seq x y z
N PHE A 1 -1.28 11.57 0.49
CA PHE A 1 -2.49 10.82 0.87
C PHE A 1 -2.11 9.79 1.92
N THR A 2 -3.03 9.40 2.78
CA THR A 2 -2.84 8.35 3.79
C THR A 2 -3.76 7.20 3.46
N VAL A 3 -3.34 5.97 3.78
CA VAL A 3 -4.10 4.74 3.50
C VAL A 3 -4.22 3.98 4.81
N GLN A 4 -5.43 3.50 5.11
CA GLN A 4 -5.69 2.61 6.23
C GLN A 4 -5.92 1.20 5.71
N LEU A 5 -5.21 0.22 6.28
CA LEU A 5 -5.38 -1.18 5.93
C LEU A 5 -6.51 -1.81 6.74
N ILE A 6 -7.24 -2.74 6.13
CA ILE A 6 -8.28 -3.53 6.81
C ILE A 6 -7.65 -4.51 7.80
N ALA A 7 -6.46 -5.03 7.49
CA ALA A 7 -5.71 -5.96 8.31
C ALA A 7 -4.24 -5.52 8.42
N PRO A 8 -3.56 -5.81 9.55
CA PRO A 8 -2.14 -5.52 9.70
C PRO A 8 -1.31 -6.42 8.79
N ILE A 9 -0.29 -5.82 8.17
CA ILE A 9 0.67 -6.49 7.30
C ILE A 9 2.05 -5.99 7.72
N ALA A 10 3.03 -6.90 7.78
CA ALA A 10 4.42 -6.51 8.00
C ALA A 10 4.89 -5.65 6.82
N MET A 11 5.39 -4.45 7.10
CA MET A 11 5.81 -3.50 6.08
C MET A 11 6.99 -2.64 6.57
N GLU A 12 7.71 -2.07 5.60
CA GLU A 12 8.83 -1.17 5.80
C GLU A 12 8.73 0.02 4.83
N GLU A 13 9.41 1.12 5.15
CA GLU A 13 9.52 2.23 4.22
C GLU A 13 10.23 1.78 2.93
N LYS A 14 9.86 2.39 1.80
CA LYS A 14 10.32 2.02 0.45
C LYS A 14 9.81 0.68 -0.10
N LEU A 15 8.99 -0.06 0.66
CA LEU A 15 8.27 -1.22 0.12
C LEU A 15 7.37 -0.80 -1.04
N ARG A 16 7.45 -1.51 -2.17
CA ARG A 16 6.62 -1.27 -3.36
C ARG A 16 5.34 -2.11 -3.28
N PHE A 17 4.24 -1.56 -3.79
CA PHE A 17 2.96 -2.26 -3.86
C PHE A 17 2.18 -1.91 -5.12
N ALA A 18 1.20 -2.74 -5.45
CA ALA A 18 0.25 -2.52 -6.54
C ALA A 18 -1.16 -2.28 -5.98
N ILE A 19 -1.94 -1.42 -6.65
CA ILE A 19 -3.35 -1.18 -6.36
C ILE A 19 -4.17 -1.92 -7.40
N ARG A 20 -5.11 -2.76 -6.95
CA ARG A 20 -5.93 -3.61 -7.83
C ARG A 20 -7.41 -3.40 -7.56
N GLU A 21 -8.18 -3.29 -8.63
CA GLU A 21 -9.65 -3.21 -8.61
C GLU A 21 -10.21 -4.17 -9.67
N GLY A 22 -11.19 -5.00 -9.30
CA GLY A 22 -11.77 -5.99 -10.21
C GLY A 22 -10.75 -6.94 -10.85
N GLY A 23 -9.65 -7.24 -10.15
CA GLY A 23 -8.56 -8.11 -10.64
C GLY A 23 -7.54 -7.42 -11.56
N ARG A 24 -7.74 -6.16 -11.94
CA ARG A 24 -6.83 -5.39 -12.80
C ARG A 24 -5.96 -4.45 -11.96
N THR A 25 -4.71 -4.23 -12.37
CA THR A 25 -3.84 -3.22 -11.75
C THR A 25 -4.23 -1.84 -12.25
N VAL A 26 -4.55 -0.95 -11.32
CA VAL A 26 -4.94 0.44 -11.60
C VAL A 26 -3.90 1.44 -11.12
N GLY A 27 -2.90 1.00 -10.37
CA GLY A 27 -1.81 1.84 -9.90
C GLY A 27 -0.69 1.07 -9.23
N ALA A 28 0.39 1.77 -8.95
CA ALA A 28 1.52 1.27 -8.19
C ALA A 28 2.03 2.37 -7.24
N GLY A 29 2.61 1.97 -6.13
CA GLY A 29 3.06 2.88 -5.11
C GLY A 29 4.28 2.36 -4.35
N VAL A 30 4.82 3.24 -3.52
CA VAL A 30 5.90 2.95 -2.59
C VAL A 30 5.54 3.53 -1.23
N VAL A 31 5.74 2.76 -0.15
CA VAL A 31 5.51 3.24 1.21
C VAL A 31 6.49 4.37 1.52
N SER A 32 5.96 5.56 1.80
CA SER A 32 6.78 6.74 2.13
C SER A 32 7.07 6.86 3.62
N LYS A 33 6.08 6.57 4.47
CA LYS A 33 6.16 6.61 5.93
C LYS A 33 5.05 5.77 6.54
N ILE A 34 5.34 5.06 7.63
CA ILE A 34 4.35 4.29 8.40
C ILE A 34 3.78 5.19 9.50
N LEU A 35 2.46 5.33 9.54
CA LEU A 35 1.72 6.08 10.56
C LEU A 35 1.15 5.11 11.59
N LYS A 36 1.20 5.49 12.88
CA LYS A 36 0.64 4.71 14.00
C LYS A 36 -0.77 5.18 14.33
#